data_AF-A0A2V5PIA5-F1
#
_entry.id   AF-A0A2V5PIA5-F1
#
_cell.length_a   1.000
_cell.length_b   1.000
_cell.length_c   1.000
_cell.angle_alpha   90.00
_cell.angle_beta   90.00
_cell.angle_gamma   90.00
#
_symmetry.space_group_name_H-M   'P 1'
#
loop_
_entity.id
_entity.type
_entity.pdbx_description
1 polymer ?
#
loop_
_entity_poly.entity_id
_entity_poly.type
_entity_poly.pdbx_seq_one_letter_code
_entity_poly.pdbx_strand_id
1 'polypeptide(L)'
;MDQTRRRDSALSELAKIIAAGFGERRTPHAQRIASSAAGVLAARACIDHYRRNFVLYDLVTYPVQYGTGAGEASIVDIFRVSPEDAGMLMKEPADKSEGSKLAGRALMSFGAFLDESWRRNDMLWGRLDGAERIISALLPDREDEVLRQELIKEAHQAIITQEIDEKNTDAVCRLLSNALAHRDAQEDHGKELITFVDSLRDRFSPAQRESLDAAKKMDRNQPPRRSLDYISRSTNITGNMLSGLADKYQIGPAKRFGARMAWVGTVLWNLVAVAVPESLPSLFFRHWLRLLYFFAFALIAVGIFLNNDVKFAGWQVLGIVVVIHLVVSGIESYIRGGRFLRLVKAAAVFVVLALIMFGVLHLVSRFGHVSLNWFSELALAGAIALGGSVLLSRPPRHSPR
;
A
#
# COMPACT_ATOMS: atom_id res chain seq x y z
N MET A 1 -17.59 -0.01 -47.89
CA MET A 1 -18.10 1.31 -47.48
C MET A 1 -19.51 1.29 -46.85
N ASP A 2 -20.26 0.19 -46.88
CA ASP A 2 -21.67 0.16 -46.39
C ASP A 2 -21.83 -0.28 -44.90
N GLN A 3 -20.88 -1.05 -44.35
CA GLN A 3 -21.00 -1.57 -42.97
C GLN A 3 -20.66 -0.55 -41.88
N THR A 4 -19.66 0.31 -42.09
CA THR A 4 -19.31 1.39 -41.15
C THR A 4 -20.46 2.39 -41.03
N ARG A 5 -21.08 2.75 -42.16
CA ARG A 5 -22.25 3.64 -42.19
C ARG A 5 -23.47 3.06 -41.47
N ARG A 6 -23.72 1.74 -41.59
CA ARG A 6 -24.79 1.06 -40.84
C ARG A 6 -24.49 0.93 -39.35
N ARG A 7 -23.23 0.70 -38.98
CA ARG A 7 -22.80 0.66 -37.57
C ARG A 7 -22.92 2.03 -36.91
N ASP A 8 -22.45 3.07 -37.58
CA ASP A 8 -22.53 4.45 -37.10
C ASP A 8 -24.00 4.92 -37.05
N SER A 9 -24.84 4.46 -37.98
CA SER A 9 -26.28 4.69 -37.95
C SER A 9 -26.96 3.97 -36.78
N ALA A 10 -26.59 2.73 -36.47
CA ALA A 10 -27.18 1.94 -35.38
C ALA A 10 -26.74 2.46 -34.00
N LEU A 11 -25.47 2.87 -33.86
CA LEU A 11 -24.96 3.51 -32.65
C LEU A 11 -25.54 4.92 -32.48
N SER A 12 -25.74 5.67 -33.56
CA SER A 12 -26.45 6.96 -33.54
C SER A 12 -27.92 6.81 -33.17
N GLU A 13 -28.59 5.75 -33.64
CA GLU A 13 -29.97 5.40 -33.25
C GLU A 13 -30.04 5.04 -31.76
N LEU A 14 -29.13 4.19 -31.28
CA LEU A 14 -29.06 3.80 -29.87
C LEU A 14 -28.76 5.00 -28.97
N ALA A 15 -27.82 5.86 -29.37
CA ALA A 15 -27.48 7.10 -28.67
C ALA A 15 -28.67 8.08 -28.65
N LYS A 16 -29.45 8.18 -29.73
CA LYS A 16 -30.69 8.98 -29.77
C LYS A 16 -31.78 8.41 -28.88
N ILE A 17 -31.94 7.09 -28.82
CA ILE A 17 -32.92 6.43 -27.93
C ILE A 17 -32.54 6.66 -26.47
N ILE A 18 -31.25 6.53 -26.14
CA ILE A 18 -30.72 6.81 -24.80
C ILE A 18 -30.89 8.30 -24.47
N ALA A 19 -30.50 9.21 -25.36
CA ALA A 19 -30.64 10.66 -25.19
C ALA A 19 -32.11 11.11 -25.11
N ALA A 20 -33.04 10.48 -25.83
CA ALA A 20 -34.48 10.72 -25.70
C ALA A 20 -35.01 10.23 -24.34
N GLY A 21 -34.53 9.08 -23.86
CA GLY A 21 -34.82 8.56 -22.53
C GLY A 21 -34.31 9.46 -21.39
N PHE A 22 -33.25 10.22 -21.63
CA PHE A 22 -32.70 11.22 -20.69
C PHE A 22 -33.25 12.65 -20.94
N GLY A 23 -33.70 12.97 -22.15
CA GLY A 23 -34.14 14.30 -22.56
C GLY A 23 -35.59 14.64 -22.20
N GLU A 24 -36.44 13.65 -21.92
CA GLU A 24 -37.87 13.90 -21.70
C GLU A 24 -38.26 14.48 -20.34
N ARG A 25 -37.33 14.81 -19.42
CA ARG A 25 -37.70 15.55 -18.19
C ARG A 25 -36.67 16.59 -17.75
N ARG A 26 -36.68 17.73 -18.43
CA ARG A 26 -36.38 19.01 -17.77
C ARG A 26 -37.68 19.64 -17.26
N THR A 27 -38.07 19.29 -16.04
CA THR A 27 -38.95 20.14 -15.23
C THR A 27 -38.47 20.22 -13.78
N PRO A 28 -38.52 21.41 -13.16
CA PRO A 28 -37.93 21.68 -11.86
C PRO A 28 -38.92 21.31 -10.74
N HIS A 29 -38.85 20.09 -10.22
CA HIS A 29 -39.11 19.82 -8.81
C HIS A 29 -38.84 18.37 -8.45
N ALA A 30 -37.92 18.20 -7.50
CA ALA A 30 -37.84 17.16 -6.50
C ALA A 30 -38.83 15.99 -6.60
N GLN A 31 -38.38 14.84 -7.13
CA GLN A 31 -38.65 13.55 -6.50
C GLN A 31 -37.63 12.50 -6.95
N ARG A 32 -37.08 11.79 -5.96
CA ARG A 32 -36.00 10.80 -6.02
C ARG A 32 -36.05 9.92 -7.29
N ILE A 33 -34.91 9.79 -7.95
CA ILE A 33 -34.69 8.89 -9.09
C ILE A 33 -34.80 7.44 -8.58
N ALA A 34 -35.98 6.85 -8.77
CA ALA A 34 -36.04 5.41 -9.02
C ALA A 34 -35.44 5.21 -10.41
N SER A 35 -34.31 4.53 -10.52
CA SER A 35 -33.79 4.02 -11.80
C SER A 35 -34.96 3.48 -12.61
N SER A 36 -35.20 3.99 -13.83
CA SER A 36 -36.40 3.57 -14.56
C SER A 36 -36.38 2.04 -14.65
N ALA A 37 -37.39 1.39 -14.07
CA ALA A 37 -37.44 -0.06 -14.00
C ALA A 37 -37.29 -0.68 -15.40
N ALA A 38 -37.71 0.05 -16.44
CA ALA A 38 -37.56 -0.30 -17.84
C ALA A 38 -36.11 -0.44 -18.29
N GLY A 39 -35.21 0.50 -17.98
CA GLY A 39 -33.81 0.43 -18.40
C GLY A 39 -33.07 -0.75 -17.77
N VAL A 40 -33.30 -0.98 -16.48
CA VAL A 40 -32.74 -2.13 -15.74
C VAL A 40 -33.30 -3.45 -16.27
N LEU A 41 -34.61 -3.50 -16.56
CA LEU A 41 -35.27 -4.69 -17.13
C LEU A 41 -34.75 -4.99 -18.54
N ALA A 42 -34.59 -3.97 -19.39
CA ALA A 42 -34.05 -4.12 -20.74
C ALA A 42 -32.61 -4.64 -20.71
N ALA A 43 -31.74 -4.06 -19.89
CA ALA A 43 -30.37 -4.53 -19.73
C ALA A 43 -30.31 -5.98 -19.25
N ARG A 44 -31.14 -6.35 -18.25
CA ARG A 44 -31.23 -7.73 -17.75
C ARG A 44 -31.74 -8.70 -18.82
N ALA A 45 -32.73 -8.31 -19.61
CA ALA A 45 -33.28 -9.13 -20.68
C ALA A 45 -32.22 -9.40 -21.76
N CYS A 46 -31.46 -8.38 -22.16
CA CYS A 46 -30.37 -8.54 -23.13
C CYS A 46 -29.27 -9.49 -22.61
N ILE A 47 -28.83 -9.31 -21.37
CA ILE A 47 -27.80 -10.16 -20.76
C ILE A 47 -28.28 -11.62 -20.66
N ASP A 48 -29.51 -11.83 -20.21
CA ASP A 48 -30.04 -13.20 -20.07
C ASP A 48 -30.28 -13.88 -21.43
N HIS A 49 -30.69 -13.12 -22.46
CA HIS A 49 -30.79 -13.64 -23.83
C HIS A 49 -29.43 -14.12 -24.36
N TYR A 50 -28.38 -13.30 -24.23
CA TYR A 50 -27.02 -13.70 -24.61
C TYR A 50 -26.53 -14.92 -23.83
N ARG A 51 -26.75 -14.93 -22.51
CA ARG A 51 -26.35 -16.04 -21.64
C ARG A 51 -27.00 -17.36 -22.04
N ARG A 52 -28.32 -17.36 -22.31
CA ARG A 52 -29.07 -18.58 -22.69
C ARG A 52 -28.66 -19.12 -24.05
N ASN A 53 -28.32 -18.24 -24.99
CA ASN A 53 -27.95 -18.61 -26.35
C ASN A 53 -26.44 -18.69 -26.57
N PHE A 54 -25.64 -18.56 -25.51
CA PHE A 54 -24.18 -18.51 -25.58
C PHE A 54 -23.60 -19.67 -26.40
N VAL A 55 -24.04 -20.91 -26.14
CA VAL A 55 -23.54 -22.10 -26.85
C VAL A 55 -23.81 -22.04 -28.36
N LEU A 56 -24.97 -21.53 -28.77
CA LEU A 56 -25.33 -21.41 -30.19
C LEU A 56 -24.51 -20.32 -30.87
N TYR A 57 -24.29 -19.19 -30.19
CA TYR A 57 -23.39 -18.16 -30.67
C TYR A 57 -21.96 -18.72 -30.77
N ASP A 58 -21.44 -19.32 -29.71
CA ASP A 58 -20.08 -19.85 -29.66
C ASP A 58 -19.82 -20.89 -30.77
N LEU A 59 -20.75 -21.82 -31.00
CA LEU A 59 -20.65 -22.83 -32.05
C LEU A 59 -20.52 -22.25 -33.46
N VAL A 60 -21.03 -21.05 -33.71
CA VAL A 60 -20.92 -20.36 -35.00
C VAL A 60 -19.74 -19.39 -35.03
N THR A 61 -19.59 -18.55 -34.00
CA THR A 61 -18.57 -17.48 -33.97
C THR A 61 -17.16 -18.05 -33.77
N TYR A 62 -16.99 -19.06 -32.93
CA TYR A 62 -15.67 -19.60 -32.59
C TYR A 62 -14.95 -20.24 -33.79
N PRO A 63 -15.57 -21.14 -34.59
CA PRO A 63 -14.90 -21.70 -35.76
C PRO A 63 -14.57 -20.65 -36.83
N VAL A 64 -15.41 -19.62 -36.97
CA VAL A 64 -15.15 -18.51 -37.90
C VAL A 64 -13.97 -17.67 -37.43
N GLN A 65 -13.90 -17.31 -36.14
CA GLN A 65 -12.79 -16.53 -35.58
C GLN A 65 -11.46 -17.30 -35.60
N TYR A 66 -11.49 -18.59 -35.24
CA TYR A 66 -10.31 -19.45 -35.22
C TYR A 66 -9.82 -19.80 -36.65
N GLY A 67 -10.75 -20.16 -37.55
CA GLY A 67 -10.43 -20.62 -38.89
C GLY A 67 -9.99 -19.53 -39.87
N THR A 68 -10.36 -18.27 -39.63
CA THR A 68 -10.01 -17.15 -40.52
C THR A 68 -8.79 -16.36 -40.08
N GLY A 69 -8.21 -16.67 -38.91
CA GLY A 69 -7.14 -15.87 -38.31
C GLY A 69 -7.54 -14.44 -37.93
N ALA A 70 -8.84 -14.10 -38.06
CA ALA A 70 -9.38 -12.79 -37.70
C ALA A 70 -9.28 -12.52 -36.19
N GLY A 71 -9.10 -13.56 -35.37
CA GLY A 71 -8.97 -13.44 -33.92
C GLY A 71 -10.23 -12.85 -33.29
N GLU A 72 -10.07 -12.20 -32.14
CA GLU A 72 -11.15 -11.51 -31.45
C GLU A 72 -11.49 -10.21 -32.20
N ALA A 73 -12.63 -10.19 -32.90
CA ALA A 73 -13.05 -9.06 -33.73
C ALA A 73 -13.60 -7.87 -32.92
N SER A 74 -13.88 -8.07 -31.64
CA SER A 74 -14.35 -7.02 -30.75
C SER A 74 -13.17 -6.15 -30.30
N ILE A 75 -13.30 -4.84 -30.44
CA ILE A 75 -12.36 -3.90 -29.84
C ILE A 75 -12.52 -4.02 -28.32
N VAL A 76 -11.45 -4.43 -27.64
CA VAL A 76 -11.39 -4.47 -26.18
C VAL A 76 -10.76 -3.17 -25.72
N ASP A 77 -11.57 -2.27 -25.19
CA ASP A 77 -11.07 -1.04 -24.56
C ASP A 77 -10.51 -1.35 -23.17
N ILE A 78 -9.30 -0.84 -22.90
CA ILE A 78 -8.64 -1.01 -21.61
C ILE A 78 -8.84 0.26 -20.79
N PHE A 79 -9.73 0.17 -19.80
CA PHE A 79 -9.93 1.24 -18.83
C PHE A 79 -9.12 0.97 -17.56
N ARG A 80 -8.26 1.91 -17.19
CA ARG A 80 -7.51 1.87 -15.93
C ARG A 80 -8.35 2.48 -14.81
N VAL A 81 -8.48 1.74 -13.71
CA VAL A 81 -9.03 2.27 -12.45
C VAL A 81 -7.87 2.47 -11.49
N SER A 82 -7.45 3.71 -11.31
CA SER A 82 -6.33 4.08 -10.45
C SER A 82 -6.63 5.40 -9.71
N PRO A 83 -6.17 5.54 -8.45
CA PRO A 83 -6.27 6.80 -7.70
C PRO A 83 -5.58 7.97 -8.39
N GLU A 84 -4.53 7.68 -9.16
CA GLU A 84 -3.78 8.66 -9.95
C GLU A 84 -4.59 9.21 -11.13
N ASP A 85 -5.61 8.48 -11.60
CA ASP A 85 -6.50 8.95 -12.67
C ASP A 85 -7.70 9.75 -12.13
N ALA A 86 -8.03 9.59 -10.84
CA ALA A 86 -9.19 10.19 -10.18
C ALA A 86 -8.91 11.56 -9.59
N GLY A 87 -8.99 12.62 -10.40
CA GLY A 87 -8.57 13.95 -9.98
C GLY A 87 -9.65 14.81 -9.32
N MET A 88 -10.91 14.38 -9.28
CA MET A 88 -12.02 15.31 -9.09
C MET A 88 -12.11 15.89 -7.67
N LEU A 89 -11.94 15.05 -6.64
CA LEU A 89 -11.91 15.52 -5.25
C LEU A 89 -10.51 15.94 -4.79
N MET A 90 -9.49 15.26 -5.28
CA MET A 90 -8.09 15.49 -4.95
C MET A 90 -7.23 14.82 -6.01
N LYS A 91 -6.16 15.48 -6.47
CA LYS A 91 -5.18 14.85 -7.36
C LYS A 91 -4.09 14.18 -6.53
N GLU A 92 -3.60 13.02 -6.97
CA GLU A 92 -2.40 12.43 -6.38
C GLU A 92 -1.19 13.34 -6.69
N PRO A 93 -0.37 13.68 -5.69
CA PRO A 93 0.82 14.49 -5.89
C PRO A 93 1.87 13.74 -6.70
N ALA A 94 2.64 14.47 -7.52
CA ALA A 94 3.71 13.89 -8.34
C ALA A 94 4.81 13.27 -7.46
N ASP A 95 5.12 13.90 -6.33
CA ASP A 95 5.98 13.33 -5.30
C ASP A 95 5.14 12.51 -4.29
N LYS A 96 5.35 11.20 -4.29
CA LYS A 96 4.64 10.25 -3.43
C LYS A 96 5.03 10.36 -1.95
N SER A 97 6.06 11.15 -1.63
CA SER A 97 6.50 11.41 -0.25
C SER A 97 5.62 12.43 0.48
N GLU A 98 4.87 13.27 -0.24
CA GLU A 98 4.03 14.32 0.33
C GLU A 98 2.54 14.01 0.11
N GLY A 99 1.78 13.72 1.17
CA GLY A 99 0.32 13.96 1.17
C GLY A 99 -0.54 13.24 0.11
N SER A 100 -0.29 11.96 -0.19
CA SER A 100 -1.19 11.19 -1.08
C SER A 100 -2.58 10.93 -0.43
N LYS A 101 -3.57 10.52 -1.23
CA LYS A 101 -4.90 10.06 -0.76
C LYS A 101 -4.82 8.78 0.08
N LEU A 102 -4.00 7.84 -0.36
CA LEU A 102 -3.98 6.46 0.16
C LEU A 102 -2.96 6.28 1.28
N ALA A 103 -3.45 6.07 2.50
CA ALA A 103 -2.62 5.80 3.67
C ALA A 103 -1.93 4.42 3.55
N GLY A 104 -2.54 3.48 2.82
CA GLY A 104 -2.02 2.14 2.63
C GLY A 104 -0.70 2.04 1.89
N ARG A 105 -0.28 3.08 1.15
CA ARG A 105 1.06 3.14 0.51
C ARG A 105 2.20 3.10 1.53
N ALA A 106 1.93 3.47 2.79
CA ALA A 106 2.90 3.34 3.87
C ALA A 106 3.27 1.86 4.11
N LEU A 107 4.42 1.64 4.75
CA LEU A 107 4.88 0.31 5.16
C LEU A 107 4.93 -0.70 3.99
N MET A 108 5.56 -0.31 2.89
CA MET A 108 5.67 -1.11 1.66
C MET A 108 4.31 -1.48 1.04
N SER A 109 3.36 -0.55 1.05
CA SER A 109 1.98 -0.75 0.55
C SER A 109 1.09 -1.66 1.41
N PHE A 110 1.51 -1.98 2.64
CA PHE A 110 0.72 -2.78 3.57
C PHE A 110 0.03 -1.97 4.67
N GLY A 111 0.16 -0.65 4.69
CA GLY A 111 -0.37 0.18 5.77
C GLY A 111 -1.85 -0.07 6.06
N ALA A 112 -2.68 -0.14 5.02
CA ALA A 112 -4.12 -0.32 5.13
C ALA A 112 -4.52 -1.71 5.65
N PHE A 113 -3.67 -2.72 5.54
CA PHE A 113 -3.95 -4.05 6.12
C PHE A 113 -3.76 -4.08 7.64
N LEU A 114 -2.92 -3.18 8.15
CA LEU A 114 -2.38 -3.26 9.51
C LEU A 114 -3.05 -2.26 10.45
N ASP A 115 -3.62 -1.18 9.91
CA ASP A 115 -4.38 -0.18 10.65
C ASP A 115 -5.81 -0.06 10.14
N GLU A 116 -6.79 -0.19 11.04
CA GLU A 116 -8.21 -0.09 10.67
C GLU A 116 -8.57 1.30 10.12
N SER A 117 -8.02 2.37 10.68
CA SER A 117 -8.35 3.73 10.25
C SER A 117 -7.83 4.00 8.84
N TRP A 118 -6.64 3.50 8.52
CA TRP A 118 -6.07 3.57 7.17
C TRP A 118 -6.83 2.69 6.18
N ARG A 119 -7.28 1.50 6.61
CA ARG A 119 -8.14 0.63 5.79
C ARG A 119 -9.44 1.31 5.38
N ARG A 120 -10.13 1.93 6.35
CA ARG A 120 -11.38 2.65 6.14
C ARG A 120 -11.18 3.83 5.20
N ASN A 121 -10.09 4.59 5.37
CA ASN A 121 -9.72 5.67 4.46
C ASN A 121 -9.53 5.18 3.02
N ASP A 122 -8.73 4.13 2.84
CA ASP A 122 -8.40 3.62 1.51
C ASP A 122 -9.60 2.96 0.82
N MET A 123 -10.47 2.28 1.57
CA MET A 123 -11.76 1.78 1.05
C MET A 123 -12.66 2.92 0.61
N LEU A 124 -12.75 4.00 1.38
CA LEU A 124 -13.57 5.15 1.03
C LEU A 124 -13.04 5.87 -0.23
N TRP A 125 -11.74 6.13 -0.31
CA TRP A 125 -11.11 6.65 -1.54
C TRP A 125 -11.34 5.71 -2.73
N GLY A 126 -11.21 4.40 -2.54
CA GLY A 126 -11.46 3.41 -3.58
C GLY A 126 -12.90 3.45 -4.11
N ARG A 127 -13.90 3.70 -3.25
CA ARG A 127 -15.30 3.89 -3.68
C ARG A 127 -15.47 5.16 -4.51
N LEU A 128 -14.86 6.26 -4.09
CA LEU A 128 -14.97 7.56 -4.77
C LEU A 128 -14.23 7.57 -6.11
N ASP A 129 -12.98 7.13 -6.12
CA ASP A 129 -12.14 7.04 -7.32
C ASP A 129 -12.71 6.00 -8.30
N GLY A 130 -13.26 4.89 -7.78
CA GLY A 130 -13.92 3.86 -8.57
C GLY A 130 -15.19 4.37 -9.26
N ALA A 131 -16.04 5.12 -8.54
CA ALA A 131 -17.23 5.74 -9.12
C ALA A 131 -16.85 6.74 -10.23
N GLU A 132 -15.83 7.58 -9.97
CA GLU A 132 -15.33 8.53 -10.97
C GLU A 132 -14.91 7.82 -12.26
N ARG A 133 -14.15 6.72 -12.12
CA ARG A 133 -13.63 5.97 -13.27
C ARG A 133 -14.68 5.19 -14.02
N ILE A 134 -15.63 4.57 -13.32
CA ILE A 134 -16.75 3.86 -13.97
C ILE A 134 -17.59 4.85 -14.78
N ILE A 135 -17.96 6.00 -14.21
CA ILE A 135 -18.75 7.01 -14.92
C ILE A 135 -17.97 7.56 -16.12
N SER A 136 -16.67 7.83 -15.94
CA SER A 136 -15.81 8.30 -17.04
C SER A 136 -15.63 7.29 -18.17
N ALA A 137 -15.63 5.99 -17.85
CA ALA A 137 -15.56 4.94 -18.86
C ALA A 137 -16.87 4.77 -19.64
N LEU A 138 -18.01 4.99 -18.98
CA LEU A 138 -19.34 4.91 -19.62
C LEU A 138 -19.68 6.14 -20.45
N LEU A 139 -19.09 7.29 -20.13
CA LEU A 139 -19.26 8.56 -20.83
C LEU A 139 -17.88 9.06 -21.30
N PRO A 140 -17.26 8.45 -22.32
CA PRO A 140 -15.90 8.79 -22.74
C PRO A 140 -15.83 10.05 -23.60
N ASP A 141 -16.94 10.46 -24.22
CA ASP A 141 -16.96 11.55 -25.18
C ASP A 141 -16.83 12.93 -24.51
N ARG A 142 -16.27 13.89 -25.25
CA ARG A 142 -16.11 15.28 -24.77
C ARG A 142 -17.43 16.00 -24.61
N GLU A 143 -18.42 15.63 -25.43
CA GLU A 143 -19.77 16.20 -25.39
C GLU A 143 -20.47 15.88 -24.06
N ASP A 144 -20.13 14.75 -23.44
CA ASP A 144 -20.67 14.31 -22.16
C ASP A 144 -19.93 14.87 -20.95
N GLU A 145 -18.92 15.74 -21.10
CA GLU A 145 -18.12 16.23 -19.96
C GLU A 145 -19.00 16.83 -18.85
N VAL A 146 -19.96 17.68 -19.20
CA VAL A 146 -20.84 18.31 -18.21
C VAL A 146 -21.66 17.26 -17.46
N LEU A 147 -22.30 16.35 -18.19
CA LEU A 147 -23.10 15.27 -17.60
C LEU A 147 -22.24 14.32 -16.75
N ARG A 148 -21.05 13.97 -17.23
CA ARG A 148 -20.06 13.15 -16.52
C ARG A 148 -19.70 13.78 -15.18
N GLN A 149 -19.34 15.07 -15.17
CA GLN A 149 -19.00 15.80 -13.95
C GLN A 149 -20.19 15.85 -12.98
N GLU A 150 -21.41 16.09 -13.47
CA GLU A 150 -22.63 16.10 -12.65
C GLU A 150 -22.89 14.74 -12.00
N LEU A 151 -22.81 13.65 -12.77
CA LEU A 151 -23.01 12.28 -12.27
C LEU A 151 -21.92 11.86 -11.27
N ILE A 152 -20.66 12.29 -11.48
CA ILE A 152 -19.59 12.03 -10.51
C ILE A 152 -19.87 12.77 -9.21
N LYS A 153 -20.27 14.05 -9.28
CA LYS A 153 -20.66 14.84 -8.08
C LYS A 153 -21.80 14.17 -7.33
N GLU A 154 -22.84 13.72 -8.04
CA GLU A 154 -23.96 12.99 -7.45
C GLU A 154 -23.50 11.69 -6.77
N ALA A 155 -22.66 10.90 -7.44
CA ALA A 155 -22.14 9.65 -6.90
C ALA A 155 -21.25 9.87 -5.65
N HIS A 156 -20.35 10.86 -5.69
CA HIS A 156 -19.52 11.23 -4.54
C HIS A 156 -20.37 11.70 -3.37
N GLN A 157 -21.37 12.55 -3.62
CA GLN A 157 -22.30 13.01 -2.60
C GLN A 157 -23.07 11.84 -1.98
N ALA A 158 -23.58 10.91 -2.79
CA ALA A 158 -24.29 9.73 -2.32
C ALA A 158 -23.40 8.83 -1.45
N ILE A 159 -22.17 8.53 -1.90
CA ILE A 159 -21.20 7.71 -1.15
C ILE A 159 -20.86 8.36 0.20
N ILE A 160 -20.50 9.64 0.19
CA ILE A 160 -20.16 10.38 1.41
C ILE A 160 -21.37 10.46 2.35
N THR A 161 -22.56 10.66 1.79
CA THR A 161 -23.78 10.79 2.59
C THR A 161 -24.08 9.49 3.33
N GLN A 162 -24.01 8.37 2.60
CA GLN A 162 -24.14 7.01 3.15
C GLN A 162 -23.13 6.75 4.26
N GLU A 163 -21.86 7.08 4.07
CA GLU A 163 -20.81 6.84 5.08
C GLU A 163 -21.05 7.62 6.38
N ILE A 164 -21.51 8.87 6.27
CA ILE A 164 -21.88 9.66 7.44
C ILE A 164 -23.12 9.02 8.13
N ASP A 165 -24.10 8.52 7.37
CA ASP A 165 -25.30 7.85 7.93
C ASP A 165 -24.95 6.53 8.64
N GLU A 166 -23.96 5.80 8.13
CA GLU A 166 -23.39 4.58 8.73
C GLU A 166 -22.46 4.89 9.92
N LYS A 167 -22.41 6.14 10.38
CA LYS A 167 -21.60 6.63 11.51
C LYS A 167 -20.09 6.57 11.27
N ASN A 168 -19.64 6.58 10.02
CA ASN A 168 -18.22 6.68 9.66
C ASN A 168 -17.74 8.14 9.52
N THR A 169 -18.32 9.05 10.31
CA THR A 169 -18.10 10.50 10.20
C THR A 169 -16.64 10.91 10.37
N ASP A 170 -15.88 10.19 11.21
CA ASP A 170 -14.44 10.44 11.39
C ASP A 170 -13.60 10.09 10.15
N ALA A 171 -13.96 9.04 9.42
CA ALA A 171 -13.27 8.69 8.17
C ALA A 171 -13.56 9.74 7.11
N VAL A 172 -14.82 10.15 6.97
CA VAL A 172 -15.23 11.19 6.04
C VAL A 172 -14.58 12.54 6.39
N CYS A 173 -14.60 12.93 7.67
CA CYS A 173 -13.99 14.18 8.13
C CYS A 173 -12.48 14.21 7.82
N ARG A 174 -11.76 13.11 8.06
CA ARG A 174 -10.33 13.01 7.72
C ARG A 174 -10.09 13.07 6.22
N LEU A 175 -10.94 12.40 5.42
CA LEU A 175 -10.85 12.44 3.96
C LEU A 175 -11.04 13.86 3.42
N LEU A 176 -12.11 14.54 3.85
CA LEU A 176 -12.42 15.89 3.42
C LEU A 176 -11.38 16.90 3.92
N SER A 177 -10.91 16.75 5.17
CA SER A 177 -9.80 17.57 5.70
C SER A 177 -8.52 17.38 4.87
N ASN A 178 -8.21 16.14 4.46
CA ASN A 178 -7.07 15.86 3.58
C ASN A 178 -7.24 16.46 2.17
N ALA A 179 -8.43 16.31 1.57
CA ALA A 179 -8.72 16.90 0.26
C ALA A 179 -8.64 18.43 0.30
N LEU A 180 -9.23 19.04 1.33
CA LEU A 180 -9.16 20.47 1.60
C LEU A 180 -7.72 20.95 1.82
N ALA A 181 -6.86 20.17 2.49
CA ALA A 181 -5.47 20.54 2.72
C ALA A 181 -4.61 20.52 1.44
N HIS A 182 -5.08 19.88 0.36
CA HIS A 182 -4.43 19.82 -0.94
C HIS A 182 -5.11 20.70 -1.99
N ARG A 183 -6.14 21.46 -1.62
CA ARG A 183 -6.85 22.35 -2.53
C ARG A 183 -5.98 23.55 -2.90
N ASP A 184 -6.04 23.96 -4.15
CA ASP A 184 -5.69 25.32 -4.53
C ASP A 184 -6.97 26.18 -4.41
N ALA A 185 -6.95 27.17 -3.52
CA ALA A 185 -8.10 28.03 -3.28
C ALA A 185 -8.42 28.97 -4.47
N GLN A 186 -7.49 29.14 -5.41
CA GLN A 186 -7.69 29.99 -6.59
C GLN A 186 -8.31 29.25 -7.77
N GLU A 187 -8.23 27.91 -7.80
CA GLU A 187 -8.83 27.08 -8.85
C GLU A 187 -10.34 26.90 -8.65
N ASP A 188 -11.10 26.82 -9.74
CA ASP A 188 -12.56 26.63 -9.67
C ASP A 188 -12.95 25.31 -8.99
N HIS A 189 -12.19 24.24 -9.22
CA HIS A 189 -12.38 22.97 -8.51
C HIS A 189 -12.18 23.09 -7.00
N GLY A 190 -11.27 23.96 -6.54
CA GLY A 190 -11.05 24.22 -5.12
C GLY A 190 -12.24 24.92 -4.47
N LYS A 191 -12.88 25.87 -5.18
CA LYS A 191 -14.11 26.53 -4.73
C LYS A 191 -15.28 25.56 -4.65
N GLU A 192 -15.45 24.71 -5.67
CA GLU A 192 -16.49 23.68 -5.69
C GLU A 192 -16.34 22.70 -4.51
N LEU A 193 -15.11 22.27 -4.21
CA LEU A 193 -14.84 21.41 -3.05
C LEU A 193 -15.22 22.10 -1.73
N ILE A 194 -14.92 23.39 -1.57
CA ILE A 194 -15.31 24.14 -0.36
C ILE A 194 -16.83 24.18 -0.24
N THR A 195 -17.53 24.57 -1.31
CA THR A 195 -19.01 24.62 -1.32
C THR A 195 -19.62 23.24 -1.00
N PHE A 196 -19.04 22.17 -1.56
CA PHE A 196 -19.46 20.81 -1.27
C PHE A 196 -19.27 20.43 0.19
N VAL A 197 -18.10 20.69 0.77
CA VAL A 197 -17.83 20.41 2.20
C VAL A 197 -18.75 21.24 3.10
N ASP A 198 -18.97 22.51 2.77
CA ASP A 198 -19.86 23.40 3.52
C ASP A 198 -21.31 22.91 3.50
N SER A 199 -21.78 22.33 2.40
CA SER A 199 -23.12 21.71 2.32
C SER A 199 -23.32 20.54 3.30
N LEU A 200 -22.22 19.90 3.73
CA LEU A 200 -22.22 18.78 4.67
C LEU A 200 -21.89 19.20 6.10
N ARG A 201 -21.56 20.49 6.34
CA ARG A 201 -21.03 21.01 7.61
C ARG A 201 -21.94 20.70 8.80
N ASP A 202 -23.26 20.77 8.62
CA ASP A 202 -24.23 20.50 9.67
C ASP A 202 -24.28 19.04 10.12
N ARG A 203 -23.80 18.12 9.30
CA ARG A 203 -23.76 16.68 9.61
C ARG A 203 -22.54 16.28 10.44
N PHE A 204 -21.57 17.17 10.63
CA PHE A 204 -20.40 16.95 11.46
C PHE A 204 -20.56 17.54 12.86
N SER A 205 -19.91 16.92 13.84
CA SER A 205 -19.82 17.46 15.21
C SER A 205 -18.98 18.75 15.27
N PRO A 206 -19.12 19.59 16.30
CA PRO A 206 -18.34 20.83 16.43
C PRO A 206 -16.82 20.64 16.32
N ALA A 207 -16.28 19.58 16.94
CA ALA A 207 -14.85 19.26 16.87
C ALA A 207 -14.40 18.85 15.45
N GLN A 208 -15.26 18.15 14.70
CA GLN A 208 -14.99 17.78 13.31
C GLN A 208 -15.06 19.01 12.39
N ARG A 209 -15.97 19.95 12.63
CA ARG A 209 -16.04 21.22 11.89
C ARG A 209 -14.75 22.02 12.06
N GLU A 210 -14.25 22.13 13.29
CA GLU A 210 -12.95 22.77 13.56
C GLU A 210 -11.80 22.07 12.81
N SER A 211 -11.82 20.73 12.73
CA SER A 211 -10.84 19.97 11.95
C SER A 211 -10.95 20.16 10.42
N LEU A 212 -12.11 20.54 9.91
CA LEU A 212 -12.32 20.87 8.50
C LEU A 212 -11.87 22.31 8.20
N ASP A 213 -12.11 23.24 9.13
CA ASP A 213 -11.64 24.63 9.03
C ASP A 213 -10.11 24.71 9.11
N ALA A 214 -9.51 23.97 10.06
CA ALA A 214 -8.07 23.77 10.18
C ALA A 214 -7.63 22.51 9.42
N ALA A 215 -7.97 22.44 8.12
CA ALA A 215 -7.70 21.30 7.26
C ALA A 215 -6.22 20.85 7.32
N LYS A 216 -5.99 19.55 7.54
CA LYS A 216 -4.65 18.97 7.68
C LYS A 216 -4.46 17.82 6.70
N LYS A 217 -3.24 17.70 6.19
CA LYS A 217 -2.81 16.52 5.43
C LYS A 217 -2.92 15.28 6.32
N MET A 218 -3.30 14.15 5.74
CA MET A 218 -3.43 12.88 6.45
C MET A 218 -2.11 12.52 7.14
N ASP A 219 -2.16 12.32 8.46
CA ASP A 219 -0.99 11.89 9.21
C ASP A 219 -0.69 10.41 8.96
N ARG A 220 0.49 10.17 8.40
CA ARG A 220 1.02 8.83 8.13
C ARG A 220 2.13 8.43 9.11
N ASN A 221 2.54 9.34 9.99
CA ASN A 221 3.58 9.10 10.97
C ASN A 221 3.02 8.32 12.14
N GLN A 222 3.09 7.00 12.04
CA GLN A 222 2.74 6.12 13.15
C GLN A 222 3.82 6.16 14.24
N PRO A 223 3.43 5.99 15.52
CA PRO A 223 4.39 5.84 16.60
C PRO A 223 5.43 4.76 16.27
N PRO A 224 6.73 4.99 16.52
CA PRO A 224 7.81 4.08 16.12
C PRO A 224 7.58 2.60 16.47
N ARG A 225 7.02 2.32 17.65
CA ARG A 225 6.67 0.96 18.10
C ARG A 225 5.62 0.32 17.19
N ARG A 226 4.53 1.04 16.90
CA ARG A 226 3.42 0.54 16.09
C ARG A 226 3.86 0.26 14.65
N SER A 227 4.74 1.10 14.11
CA SER A 227 5.37 0.89 12.80
C SER A 227 6.18 -0.41 12.75
N LEU A 228 6.97 -0.71 13.80
CA LEU A 228 7.76 -1.94 13.88
C LEU A 228 6.89 -3.19 14.03
N ASP A 229 5.82 -3.11 14.83
CA ASP A 229 4.82 -4.17 14.97
C ASP A 229 4.14 -4.46 13.62
N TYR A 230 3.83 -3.40 12.86
CA TYR A 230 3.24 -3.52 11.54
C TYR A 230 4.22 -4.11 10.51
N ILE A 231 5.48 -3.67 10.48
CA ILE A 231 6.50 -4.23 9.57
C ILE A 231 6.70 -5.74 9.81
N SER A 232 6.80 -6.16 11.08
CA SER A 232 6.97 -7.57 11.43
C SER A 232 5.75 -8.41 11.06
N ARG A 233 4.53 -7.92 11.33
CA ARG A 233 3.28 -8.57 10.90
C ARG A 233 3.17 -8.68 9.37
N SER A 234 3.45 -7.60 8.64
CA SER A 234 3.41 -7.58 7.18
C SER A 234 4.38 -8.61 6.57
N THR A 235 5.60 -8.65 7.09
CA THR A 235 6.63 -9.61 6.67
C THR A 235 6.17 -11.05 6.90
N ASN A 236 5.53 -11.31 8.05
CA ASN A 236 5.00 -12.64 8.38
C ASN A 236 3.83 -13.05 7.46
N ILE A 237 2.84 -12.17 7.29
CA ILE A 237 1.69 -12.39 6.40
C ILE A 237 2.16 -12.66 4.96
N THR A 238 3.06 -11.83 4.44
CA THR A 238 3.61 -11.98 3.08
C THR A 238 4.34 -13.30 2.92
N GLY A 239 5.15 -13.68 3.91
CA GLY A 239 5.84 -14.97 3.92
C GLY A 239 4.88 -16.16 3.89
N ASN A 240 3.83 -16.11 4.71
CA ASN A 240 2.81 -17.17 4.77
C ASN A 240 1.97 -17.26 3.50
N MET A 241 1.56 -16.12 2.94
CA MET A 241 0.85 -16.08 1.66
C MET A 241 1.70 -16.66 0.53
N LEU A 242 2.98 -16.28 0.46
CA LEU A 242 3.89 -16.76 -0.56
C LEU A 242 4.17 -18.26 -0.41
N SER A 243 4.33 -18.76 0.82
CA SER A 243 4.45 -20.18 1.08
C SER A 243 3.19 -20.94 0.68
N GLY A 244 2.00 -20.42 1.01
CA GLY A 244 0.73 -21.03 0.65
C GLY A 244 0.47 -21.07 -0.87
N LEU A 245 0.81 -20.00 -1.59
CA LEU A 245 0.75 -19.97 -3.05
C LEU A 245 1.76 -20.94 -3.67
N ALA A 246 2.97 -21.00 -3.14
CA ALA A 246 3.99 -21.92 -3.60
C ALA A 246 3.58 -23.38 -3.37
N ASP A 247 2.91 -23.69 -2.26
CA ASP A 247 2.33 -25.01 -2.02
C ASP A 247 1.22 -25.33 -3.04
N LYS A 248 0.33 -24.38 -3.31
CA LYS A 248 -0.75 -24.54 -4.30
C LYS A 248 -0.23 -24.81 -5.71
N TYR A 249 0.83 -24.13 -6.13
CA TYR A 249 1.42 -24.26 -7.47
C TYR A 249 2.63 -25.21 -7.52
N GLN A 250 2.94 -25.92 -6.43
CA GLN A 250 4.08 -26.83 -6.29
C GLN A 250 5.45 -26.21 -6.64
N ILE A 251 5.63 -24.91 -6.38
CA ILE A 251 6.88 -24.19 -6.66
C ILE A 251 7.82 -24.30 -5.44
N GLY A 252 8.63 -25.35 -5.40
CA GLY A 252 9.53 -25.66 -4.27
C GLY A 252 10.44 -24.50 -3.80
N PRO A 253 11.14 -23.77 -4.70
CA PRO A 253 11.97 -22.63 -4.31
C PRO A 253 11.18 -21.49 -3.65
N ALA A 254 10.00 -21.18 -4.18
CA ALA A 254 9.13 -20.13 -3.65
C ALA A 254 8.60 -20.48 -2.25
N LYS A 255 8.32 -21.77 -1.98
CA LYS A 255 7.92 -22.25 -0.65
C LYS A 255 9.01 -21.99 0.38
N ARG A 256 10.25 -22.36 0.06
CA ARG A 256 11.41 -22.15 0.95
C ARG A 256 11.64 -20.67 1.22
N PHE A 257 11.48 -19.83 0.19
CA PHE A 257 11.60 -18.39 0.33
C PHE A 257 10.47 -17.79 1.20
N GLY A 258 9.21 -18.19 0.97
CA GLY A 258 8.06 -17.77 1.78
C GLY A 258 8.22 -18.14 3.26
N ALA A 259 8.57 -19.40 3.56
CA ALA A 259 8.82 -19.85 4.93
C ALA A 259 9.95 -19.07 5.63
N ARG A 260 11.03 -18.73 4.89
CA ARG A 260 12.12 -17.90 5.41
C ARG A 260 11.66 -16.47 5.71
N MET A 261 10.85 -15.87 4.84
CA MET A 261 10.28 -14.54 5.09
C MET A 261 9.39 -14.55 6.34
N ALA A 262 8.55 -15.57 6.52
CA ALA A 262 7.72 -15.71 7.72
C ALA A 262 8.56 -15.84 9.00
N TRP A 263 9.65 -16.61 8.94
CA TRP A 263 10.62 -16.71 10.03
C TRP A 263 11.28 -15.37 10.34
N VAL A 264 11.72 -14.60 9.33
CA VAL A 264 12.29 -13.25 9.52
C VAL A 264 11.29 -12.33 10.22
N GLY A 265 10.02 -12.31 9.79
CA GLY A 265 8.97 -11.54 10.46
C GLY A 265 8.78 -11.93 11.92
N THR A 266 8.86 -13.22 12.24
CA THR A 266 8.77 -13.74 13.62
C THR A 266 9.97 -13.33 14.47
N VAL A 267 11.19 -13.39 13.92
CA VAL A 267 12.40 -12.91 14.61
C VAL A 267 12.31 -11.42 14.89
N LEU A 268 11.90 -10.63 13.89
CA LEU A 268 11.69 -9.18 14.06
C LEU A 268 10.67 -8.87 15.15
N TRP A 269 9.54 -9.59 15.19
CA TRP A 269 8.54 -9.44 16.26
C TRP A 269 9.14 -9.65 17.66
N ASN A 270 9.90 -10.72 17.85
CA ASN A 270 10.54 -11.02 19.13
C ASN A 270 11.59 -9.97 19.52
N LEU A 271 12.37 -9.47 18.56
CA LEU A 271 13.34 -8.39 18.78
C LEU A 271 12.64 -7.09 19.21
N VAL A 272 11.54 -6.73 18.56
CA VAL A 272 10.74 -5.55 18.91
C VAL A 272 10.14 -5.72 20.31
N ALA A 273 9.56 -6.88 20.62
CA ALA A 273 8.97 -7.16 21.93
C ALA A 273 9.97 -7.00 23.08
N VAL A 274 11.22 -7.40 22.86
CA VAL A 274 12.31 -7.27 23.83
C VAL A 274 12.84 -5.84 23.93
N ALA A 275 12.81 -5.07 22.84
CA ALA A 275 13.32 -3.70 22.78
C ALA A 275 12.34 -2.65 23.36
N VAL A 276 11.07 -3.01 23.59
CA VAL A 276 10.09 -2.10 24.21
C VAL A 276 10.43 -1.90 25.70
N PRO A 277 10.67 -0.65 26.14
CA PRO A 277 11.02 -0.36 27.53
C PRO A 277 9.89 -0.73 28.49
N GLU A 278 10.24 -1.15 29.72
CA GLU A 278 9.29 -1.56 30.78
C GLU A 278 8.34 -2.72 30.40
N SER A 279 8.68 -3.51 29.38
CA SER A 279 7.91 -4.71 29.03
C SER A 279 8.45 -5.96 29.74
N LEU A 280 7.59 -6.92 30.08
CA LEU A 280 8.01 -8.20 30.69
C LEU A 280 9.08 -8.93 29.86
N PRO A 281 8.99 -9.03 28.52
CA PRO A 281 10.06 -9.62 27.71
C PRO A 281 11.38 -8.86 27.82
N SER A 282 11.35 -7.52 27.86
CA SER A 282 12.57 -6.72 28.01
C SER A 282 13.30 -6.96 29.34
N LEU A 283 12.55 -7.21 30.42
CA LEU A 283 13.11 -7.45 31.75
C LEU A 283 13.80 -8.80 31.82
N PHE A 284 13.09 -9.83 31.35
CA PHE A 284 13.62 -11.18 31.24
C PHE A 284 14.85 -11.21 30.34
N PHE A 285 14.78 -10.62 29.15
CA PHE A 285 15.89 -10.58 28.21
C PHE A 285 17.11 -9.86 28.78
N ARG A 286 16.95 -8.68 29.40
CA ARG A 286 18.08 -7.95 30.01
C ARG A 286 18.71 -8.73 31.17
N HIS A 287 17.93 -9.53 31.90
CA HIS A 287 18.47 -10.45 32.91
C HIS A 287 19.34 -11.53 32.25
N TRP A 288 18.80 -12.26 31.26
CA TRP A 288 19.56 -13.29 30.53
C TRP A 288 20.77 -12.75 29.80
N LEU A 289 20.69 -11.55 29.25
CA LEU A 289 21.81 -10.89 28.60
C LEU A 289 22.97 -10.63 29.58
N ARG A 290 22.66 -10.19 30.82
CA ARG A 290 23.67 -10.04 31.88
C ARG A 290 24.30 -11.38 32.28
N LEU A 291 23.50 -12.44 32.35
CA LEU A 291 23.99 -13.79 32.64
C LEU A 291 24.91 -14.29 31.51
N LEU A 292 24.57 -14.03 30.25
CA LEU A 292 25.39 -14.37 29.10
C LEU A 292 26.71 -13.59 29.07
N TYR A 293 26.70 -12.30 29.41
CA TYR A 293 27.94 -11.54 29.60
C TYR A 293 28.80 -12.16 30.71
N PHE A 294 28.21 -12.47 31.86
CA PHE A 294 28.91 -13.13 32.96
C PHE A 294 29.55 -14.46 32.51
N PHE A 295 28.79 -15.29 31.80
CA PHE A 295 29.29 -16.57 31.28
C PHE A 295 30.40 -16.39 30.24
N ALA A 296 30.27 -15.41 29.34
CA ALA A 296 31.31 -15.09 28.36
C ALA A 296 32.62 -14.66 29.04
N PHE A 297 32.55 -13.77 30.03
CA PHE A 297 33.72 -13.36 30.81
C PHE A 297 34.31 -14.51 31.63
N ALA A 298 33.46 -15.36 32.23
CA ALA A 298 33.91 -16.55 32.96
C ALA A 298 34.63 -17.55 32.03
N LEU A 299 34.11 -17.82 30.83
CA LEU A 299 34.77 -18.66 29.83
C LEU A 299 36.13 -18.09 29.41
N ILE A 300 36.23 -16.77 29.22
CA ILE A 300 37.50 -16.14 28.90
C ILE A 300 38.48 -16.30 30.06
N ALA A 301 38.05 -16.02 31.30
CA ALA A 301 38.88 -16.11 32.49
C ALA A 301 39.38 -17.55 32.74
N VAL A 302 38.48 -18.53 32.65
CA VAL A 302 38.79 -19.96 32.81
C VAL A 302 39.63 -20.46 31.64
N GLY A 303 39.34 -20.03 30.42
CA GLY A 303 40.07 -20.39 29.21
C GLY A 303 41.51 -19.89 29.17
N ILE A 304 41.84 -18.83 29.93
CA ILE A 304 43.25 -18.40 30.12
C ILE A 304 44.06 -19.48 30.83
N PHE A 305 43.45 -20.25 31.74
CA PHE A 305 44.14 -21.27 32.54
C PHE A 305 44.01 -22.69 31.96
N LEU A 306 42.95 -23.01 31.22
CA LEU A 306 42.71 -24.36 30.69
C LEU A 306 43.22 -24.57 29.26
N ASN A 307 42.62 -23.90 28.27
CA ASN A 307 42.94 -24.10 26.85
C ASN A 307 42.51 -22.86 26.03
N ASN A 308 43.32 -22.53 25.03
CA ASN A 308 43.05 -21.51 24.02
C ASN A 308 41.71 -21.71 23.29
N ASP A 309 41.24 -22.94 23.13
CA ASP A 309 39.94 -23.21 22.50
C ASP A 309 38.77 -22.68 23.34
N VAL A 310 38.83 -22.86 24.67
CA VAL A 310 37.82 -22.37 25.61
C VAL A 310 37.83 -20.84 25.66
N LYS A 311 39.03 -20.24 25.63
CA LYS A 311 39.22 -18.79 25.55
C LYS A 311 38.62 -18.23 24.25
N PHE A 312 38.87 -18.90 23.13
CA PHE A 312 38.33 -18.51 21.82
C PHE A 312 36.80 -18.59 21.80
N ALA A 313 36.21 -19.67 22.33
CA ALA A 313 34.77 -19.79 22.49
C ALA A 313 34.19 -18.66 23.36
N GLY A 314 34.86 -18.29 24.45
CA GLY A 314 34.47 -17.17 25.29
C GLY A 314 34.41 -15.83 24.53
N TRP A 315 35.41 -15.55 23.70
CA TRP A 315 35.42 -14.36 22.83
C TRP A 315 34.32 -14.37 21.77
N GLN A 316 33.99 -15.54 21.21
CA GLN A 316 32.89 -15.68 20.25
C GLN A 316 31.54 -15.40 20.90
N VAL A 317 31.28 -15.97 22.09
CA VAL A 317 30.05 -15.72 22.86
C VAL A 317 29.96 -14.24 23.20
N LEU A 318 31.04 -13.63 23.69
CA LEU A 318 31.07 -12.19 24.00
C LEU A 318 30.72 -11.34 22.77
N GLY A 319 31.32 -11.64 21.62
CA GLY A 319 31.04 -10.95 20.36
C GLY A 319 29.56 -11.03 19.98
N ILE A 320 28.97 -12.23 20.00
CA ILE A 320 27.54 -12.44 19.69
C ILE A 320 26.64 -11.65 20.65
N VAL A 321 26.92 -11.71 21.96
CA VAL A 321 26.15 -11.01 22.99
C VAL A 321 26.21 -9.49 22.78
N VAL A 322 27.38 -8.95 22.46
CA VAL A 322 27.56 -7.52 22.14
C VAL A 322 26.75 -7.12 20.92
N VAL A 323 26.77 -7.91 19.84
CA VAL A 323 25.99 -7.64 18.63
C VAL A 323 24.50 -7.57 18.96
N ILE A 324 23.99 -8.60 19.65
CA ILE A 324 22.59 -8.69 20.04
C ILE A 324 22.20 -7.49 20.92
N HIS A 325 23.04 -7.12 21.90
CA HIS A 325 22.81 -5.97 22.76
C HIS A 325 22.74 -4.66 21.94
N LEU A 326 23.67 -4.45 21.01
CA LEU A 326 23.70 -3.25 20.17
C LEU A 326 22.45 -3.16 19.29
N VAL A 327 22.03 -4.27 18.68
CA VAL A 327 20.81 -4.34 17.86
C VAL A 327 19.57 -3.96 18.68
N VAL A 328 19.36 -4.63 19.83
CA VAL A 328 18.20 -4.38 20.71
C VAL A 328 18.22 -2.94 21.24
N SER A 329 19.37 -2.45 21.69
CA SER A 329 19.50 -1.08 22.20
C SER A 329 19.31 -0.01 21.11
N GLY A 330 19.66 -0.33 19.87
CA GLY A 330 19.37 0.51 18.70
C GLY A 330 17.87 0.63 18.46
N ILE A 331 17.14 -0.49 18.48
CA ILE A 331 15.67 -0.52 18.36
C ILE A 331 15.01 0.23 19.52
N GLU A 332 15.46 0.02 20.76
CA GLU A 332 14.96 0.74 21.94
C GLU A 332 15.14 2.27 21.77
N SER A 333 16.29 2.70 21.24
CA SER A 333 16.56 4.12 20.99
C SER A 333 15.70 4.68 19.85
N TYR A 334 15.36 3.84 18.87
CA TYR A 334 14.38 4.17 17.83
C TYR A 334 12.99 4.41 18.41
N ILE A 335 12.56 3.53 19.32
CA ILE A 335 11.26 3.63 20.00
C ILE A 335 11.20 4.88 20.90
N ARG A 336 12.27 5.22 21.61
CA ARG A 336 12.35 6.40 22.51
C ARG A 336 12.56 7.75 21.78
N GLY A 337 12.80 7.77 20.47
CA GLY A 337 12.82 8.99 19.65
C GLY A 337 14.11 9.83 19.63
N GLY A 338 15.13 9.53 20.45
CA GLY A 338 16.36 10.33 20.54
C GLY A 338 17.23 10.28 19.26
N ARG A 339 17.32 11.39 18.49
CA ARG A 339 18.03 11.44 17.19
C ARG A 339 19.53 11.10 17.27
N PHE A 340 20.24 11.64 18.24
CA PHE A 340 21.70 11.44 18.39
C PHE A 340 22.05 10.00 18.78
N LEU A 341 21.35 9.47 19.78
CA LEU A 341 21.59 8.10 20.28
C LEU A 341 21.25 7.04 19.22
N ARG A 342 20.27 7.32 18.34
CA ARG A 342 19.94 6.48 17.18
C ARG A 342 21.09 6.39 16.20
N LEU A 343 21.69 7.51 15.80
CA LEU A 343 22.78 7.54 14.82
C LEU A 343 24.03 6.85 15.35
N VAL A 344 24.40 7.11 16.61
CA VAL A 344 25.58 6.51 17.24
C VAL A 344 25.43 4.99 17.34
N LYS A 345 24.26 4.50 17.77
CA LYS A 345 24.01 3.06 17.88
C LYS A 345 23.84 2.38 16.53
N ALA A 346 23.23 3.04 15.54
CA ALA A 346 23.16 2.53 14.17
C ALA A 346 24.55 2.39 13.55
N ALA A 347 25.43 3.38 13.74
CA ALA A 347 26.82 3.31 13.31
C ALA A 347 27.56 2.15 14.02
N ALA A 348 27.36 1.97 15.34
CA ALA A 348 27.97 0.86 16.08
C ALA A 348 27.49 -0.52 15.58
N VAL A 349 26.19 -0.68 15.32
CA VAL A 349 25.64 -1.91 14.74
C VAL A 349 26.22 -2.16 13.35
N PHE A 350 26.30 -1.12 12.51
CA PHE A 350 26.85 -1.23 11.16
C PHE A 350 28.33 -1.64 11.17
N VAL A 351 29.15 -1.02 12.03
CA VAL A 351 30.56 -1.38 12.21
C VAL A 351 30.71 -2.83 12.63
N VAL A 352 29.89 -3.28 13.59
CA VAL A 352 29.92 -4.66 14.07
C VAL A 352 29.49 -5.66 12.98
N LEU A 353 28.45 -5.36 12.21
CA LEU A 353 28.04 -6.19 11.06
C LEU A 353 29.11 -6.23 9.97
N ALA A 354 29.77 -5.11 9.68
CA ALA A 354 30.87 -5.05 8.73
C ALA A 354 32.07 -5.87 9.20
N LEU A 355 32.41 -5.83 10.49
CA LEU A 355 33.47 -6.65 11.07
C LEU A 355 33.14 -8.15 11.02
N ILE A 356 31.88 -8.53 11.31
CA ILE A 356 31.43 -9.92 11.16
C ILE A 356 31.52 -10.36 9.70
N MET A 357 31.03 -9.54 8.76
CA MET A 357 31.09 -9.83 7.34
C MET A 357 32.53 -9.99 6.85
N PHE A 358 33.44 -9.11 7.27
CA PHE A 358 34.86 -9.19 6.94
C PHE A 358 35.50 -10.44 7.55
N GLY A 359 35.16 -10.79 8.79
CA GLY A 359 35.60 -12.03 9.43
C GLY A 359 35.14 -13.29 8.70
N VAL A 360 33.88 -13.33 8.25
CA VAL A 360 33.32 -14.44 7.46
C VAL A 360 33.99 -14.52 6.09
N LEU A 361 34.15 -13.40 5.37
CA LEU A 361 34.84 -13.36 4.08
C LEU A 361 36.29 -13.84 4.19
N HIS A 362 37.00 -13.43 5.25
CA HIS A 362 38.36 -13.87 5.52
C HIS A 362 38.45 -15.36 5.90
N LEU A 363 37.45 -15.90 6.60
CA LEU A 363 37.36 -17.32 6.90
C LEU A 363 37.10 -18.15 5.63
N VAL A 364 36.20 -17.68 4.78
CA VAL A 364 35.87 -18.31 3.49
C VAL A 364 37.06 -18.30 2.54
N SER A 365 37.80 -17.18 2.45
CA SER A 365 39.00 -17.10 1.62
C SER A 365 40.15 -17.99 2.12
N ARG A 366 40.22 -18.24 3.44
CA ARG A 366 41.27 -19.06 4.07
C ARG A 366 41.00 -20.56 4.02
N PHE A 367 39.73 -20.98 3.99
CA PHE A 367 39.35 -22.40 4.01
C PHE A 367 38.82 -22.96 2.68
N GLY A 368 38.76 -22.17 1.60
CA GLY A 368 38.96 -22.55 0.19
C GLY A 368 38.07 -23.62 -0.49
N HIS A 369 37.31 -24.43 0.25
CA HIS A 369 36.46 -25.51 -0.25
C HIS A 369 35.02 -25.42 0.28
N VAL A 370 34.53 -24.21 0.50
CA VAL A 370 33.10 -23.97 0.70
C VAL A 370 32.61 -23.24 -0.55
N SER A 371 31.89 -23.95 -1.42
CA SER A 371 31.21 -23.32 -2.55
C SER A 371 30.31 -22.21 -2.00
N LEU A 372 30.59 -20.95 -2.37
CA LEU A 372 29.70 -19.84 -2.07
C LEU A 372 28.35 -20.14 -2.73
N ASN A 373 27.37 -20.57 -1.93
CA ASN A 373 25.99 -20.61 -2.38
C ASN A 373 25.52 -19.18 -2.66
N TRP A 374 24.63 -19.00 -3.63
CA TRP A 374 23.87 -17.78 -4.01
C TRP A 374 23.51 -16.82 -2.84
N PHE A 375 23.39 -17.34 -1.62
CA PHE A 375 23.27 -16.58 -0.36
C PHE A 375 24.35 -15.54 -0.10
N SER A 376 25.63 -15.85 -0.34
CA SER A 376 26.73 -14.89 -0.10
C SER A 376 26.76 -13.78 -1.15
N GLU A 377 26.35 -14.07 -2.39
CA GLU A 377 26.19 -13.06 -3.44
C GLU A 377 25.02 -12.13 -3.15
N LEU A 378 23.88 -12.66 -2.68
CA LEU A 378 22.72 -11.85 -2.26
C LEU A 378 22.99 -11.02 -1.00
N ALA A 379 23.73 -11.55 -0.03
CA ALA A 379 24.11 -10.81 1.17
C ALA A 379 25.07 -9.66 0.83
N LEU A 380 26.01 -9.89 -0.09
CA LEU A 380 26.91 -8.87 -0.62
C LEU A 380 26.14 -7.82 -1.45
N ALA A 381 25.22 -8.26 -2.32
CA ALA A 381 24.36 -7.38 -3.10
C ALA A 381 23.41 -6.55 -2.22
N GLY A 382 22.87 -7.13 -1.15
CA GLY A 382 22.03 -6.44 -0.17
C GLY A 382 22.80 -5.39 0.66
N ALA A 383 24.04 -5.72 1.06
CA ALA A 383 24.92 -4.77 1.75
C ALA A 383 25.35 -3.62 0.83
N ILE A 384 25.64 -3.90 -0.45
CA ILE A 384 25.96 -2.89 -1.47
C ILE A 384 24.73 -2.04 -1.81
N ALA A 385 23.53 -2.62 -1.91
CA ALA A 385 22.29 -1.89 -2.16
C ALA A 385 21.91 -0.97 -0.99
N LEU A 386 22.06 -1.42 0.25
CA LEU A 386 21.85 -0.60 1.45
C LEU A 386 22.89 0.52 1.57
N GLY A 387 24.17 0.23 1.30
CA GLY A 387 25.23 1.24 1.27
C GLY A 387 25.07 2.27 0.14
N GLY A 388 24.69 1.82 -1.05
CA GLY A 388 24.44 2.67 -2.22
C GLY A 388 23.24 3.60 -2.04
N SER A 389 22.17 3.13 -1.40
CA SER A 389 20.99 3.95 -1.09
C SER A 389 21.29 5.10 -0.12
N VAL A 390 22.25 4.89 0.80
CA VAL A 390 22.70 5.88 1.78
C VAL A 390 23.76 6.84 1.20
N LEU A 391 24.57 6.39 0.23
CA LEU A 391 25.56 7.25 -0.44
C LEU A 391 24.99 8.06 -1.62
N LEU A 392 23.91 7.60 -2.27
CA LEU A 392 23.30 8.26 -3.43
C LEU A 392 22.22 9.29 -3.07
N SER A 393 21.87 9.43 -1.79
CA SER A 393 21.03 10.53 -1.30
C SER A 393 21.87 11.82 -1.18
N ARG A 394 22.27 12.40 -2.32
CA ARG A 394 22.75 13.79 -2.35
C ARG A 394 21.56 14.74 -2.21
N PRO A 395 21.60 15.75 -1.32
CA PRO A 395 20.61 16.81 -1.32
C PRO A 395 20.69 17.60 -2.65
N PRO A 396 19.56 18.06 -3.21
CA PRO A 396 19.59 18.85 -4.44
C PRO A 396 20.34 20.16 -4.17
N ARG A 397 21.35 20.45 -5.00
CA ARG A 397 21.98 21.78 -5.04
C ARG A 397 20.96 22.73 -5.66
N HIS A 398 20.50 23.71 -4.88
CA HIS A 398 19.88 24.90 -5.44
C HIS A 398 20.93 25.66 -6.27
N SER A 399 20.72 25.74 -7.58
CA SER A 399 21.33 26.75 -8.44
C SER A 399 20.29 27.85 -8.68
N PRO A 400 20.56 29.11 -8.35
CA PRO A 400 19.66 30.21 -8.65
C PRO A 400 19.88 30.66 -10.09
N ARG A 401 18.86 30.50 -10.93
CA ARG A 401 18.54 31.42 -12.04
C ARG A 401 17.04 31.40 -12.29
#